data_AF-A0AB73APQ7-F1
#
_entry.id   AF-A0AB73APQ7-F1
#
_cell.length_a   1.000
_cell.length_b   1.000
_cell.length_c   1.000
_cell.angle_alpha   90.00
_cell.angle_beta   90.00
_cell.angle_gamma   90.00
#
_symmetry.space_group_name_H-M   'P 1'
#
loop_
_entity.id
_entity.type
_entity.pdbx_description
1 polymer ?
#
loop_
_entity_poly.entity_id
_entity_poly.type
_entity_poly.pdbx_seq_one_letter_code
_entity_poly.pdbx_strand_id
1 'polypeptide(L)'
;MPKWYGFLTILLYSLLLAEFLITTNHLVNNNNLETDRLFVILARMSYIIIVLSAIVIWLISTFLFHLTAILFNGYAPFKHLLYISSYFYIIPAISVFISIFLLNQKTEYSTSNAVTTLQNNYSLGLPIMLVNYSFIPYYLLCMILIHHLYKVRLRYAIASVVIPILSVWAITKLFTLL
;
A
#
# COMPACT_ATOMS: atom_id res chain seq x y z
N MET A 1 12.10 20.49 10.03
CA MET A 1 10.85 20.30 9.26
C MET A 1 9.68 20.26 10.22
N PRO A 2 8.54 20.91 9.93
CA PRO A 2 7.41 20.96 10.86
C PRO A 2 6.78 19.59 11.10
N LYS A 3 6.41 19.32 12.36
CA LYS A 3 6.01 17.99 12.87
C LYS A 3 4.74 17.38 12.23
N TRP A 4 4.02 18.15 11.42
CA TRP A 4 2.69 17.78 10.90
C TRP A 4 2.71 17.17 9.49
N TYR A 5 3.78 17.37 8.71
CA TYR A 5 3.80 16.96 7.30
C TYR A 5 3.76 15.44 7.10
N GLY A 6 4.36 14.66 7.99
CA GLY A 6 4.32 13.20 7.91
C GLY A 6 2.91 12.63 8.13
N PHE A 7 2.12 13.22 9.01
CA PHE A 7 0.73 12.80 9.18
C PHE A 7 -0.12 13.18 7.96
N LEU A 8 0.13 14.36 7.39
CA LEU A 8 -0.54 14.82 6.18
C LEU A 8 -0.27 13.90 4.97
N THR A 9 0.96 13.40 4.81
CA THR A 9 1.28 12.47 3.71
C THR A 9 0.54 11.14 3.84
N ILE A 10 0.41 10.61 5.07
CA ILE A 10 -0.37 9.39 5.32
C ILE A 10 -1.86 9.63 5.07
N LEU A 11 -2.40 10.76 5.52
CA LEU A 11 -3.80 11.11 5.29
C LEU A 11 -4.08 11.23 3.79
N LEU A 12 -3.22 11.93 3.04
CA LEU A 12 -3.32 12.07 1.59
C LEU A 12 -3.29 10.71 0.88
N TYR A 13 -2.32 9.86 1.23
CA TYR A 13 -2.25 8.49 0.71
C TYR A 13 -3.54 7.71 0.99
N SER A 14 -4.07 7.82 2.22
CA SER A 14 -5.26 7.07 2.64
C SER A 14 -6.52 7.51 1.89
N LEU A 15 -6.68 8.83 1.66
CA LEU A 15 -7.77 9.38 0.86
C LEU A 15 -7.68 8.93 -0.61
N LEU A 16 -6.48 8.97 -1.19
CA LEU A 16 -6.23 8.51 -2.55
C LEU A 16 -6.49 7.01 -2.67
N LEU A 17 -6.05 6.20 -1.71
CA LEU A 17 -6.28 4.76 -1.72
C LEU A 17 -7.78 4.43 -1.68
N ALA A 18 -8.54 5.14 -0.85
CA ALA A 18 -9.99 4.97 -0.79
C ALA A 18 -10.66 5.29 -2.12
N GLU A 19 -10.28 6.40 -2.76
CA GLU A 19 -10.79 6.76 -4.09
C GLU A 19 -10.44 5.71 -5.14
N PHE A 20 -9.19 5.24 -5.14
CA PHE A 20 -8.72 4.19 -6.05
C PHE A 20 -9.50 2.88 -5.89
N LEU A 21 -9.71 2.42 -4.66
CA LEU A 21 -10.44 1.18 -4.40
C LEU A 21 -11.91 1.28 -4.81
N ILE A 22 -12.58 2.41 -4.55
CA ILE A 22 -13.97 2.62 -4.98
C ILE A 22 -14.08 2.71 -6.50
N THR A 23 -13.20 3.48 -7.15
CA THR A 23 -13.18 3.61 -8.61
C THR A 23 -12.97 2.24 -9.27
N THR A 24 -12.02 1.47 -8.74
CA THR A 24 -11.75 0.12 -9.24
C THR A 24 -12.94 -0.81 -8.98
N ASN A 25 -13.59 -0.74 -7.81
CA ASN A 25 -14.78 -1.53 -7.50
C ASN A 25 -15.92 -1.28 -8.49
N HIS A 26 -16.21 -0.01 -8.77
CA HIS A 26 -17.25 0.38 -9.70
C HIS A 26 -16.98 -0.17 -11.11
N LEU A 27 -15.72 -0.11 -11.57
CA LEU A 27 -15.31 -0.68 -12.84
C LEU A 27 -15.40 -2.21 -12.87
N VAL A 28 -15.01 -2.90 -11.79
CA VAL A 28 -15.07 -4.36 -11.68
C VAL A 28 -16.52 -4.84 -11.69
N ASN A 29 -17.38 -4.20 -10.89
CA ASN A 29 -18.79 -4.56 -10.78
C ASN A 29 -19.56 -4.29 -12.08
N ASN A 30 -19.27 -3.19 -12.78
CA ASN A 30 -19.93 -2.87 -14.04
C ASN A 30 -19.51 -3.78 -15.19
N ASN A 31 -18.31 -4.38 -15.11
CA ASN A 31 -17.76 -5.23 -16.17
C ASN A 31 -17.79 -6.74 -15.83
N ASN A 32 -18.42 -7.14 -14.72
CA ASN A 32 -18.50 -8.54 -14.25
C ASN A 32 -17.14 -9.26 -14.20
N LEU A 33 -16.09 -8.57 -13.77
CA LEU A 33 -14.74 -9.13 -13.73
C LEU A 33 -14.50 -9.95 -12.45
N GLU A 34 -13.91 -11.14 -12.57
CA GLU A 34 -13.48 -11.93 -11.41
C GLU A 34 -12.30 -11.25 -10.71
N THR A 35 -12.42 -11.03 -9.40
CA THR A 35 -11.37 -10.40 -8.58
C THR A 35 -11.17 -11.15 -7.26
N ASP A 36 -9.98 -11.00 -6.69
CA ASP A 36 -9.61 -11.62 -5.42
C ASP A 36 -10.58 -11.26 -4.28
N ARG A 37 -10.93 -12.24 -3.43
CA ARG A 37 -11.91 -12.06 -2.33
C ARG A 37 -11.56 -10.89 -1.40
N LEU A 38 -10.27 -10.69 -1.09
CA LEU A 38 -9.82 -9.59 -0.22
C LEU A 38 -10.04 -8.22 -0.87
N PHE A 39 -9.82 -8.12 -2.17
CA PHE A 39 -10.08 -6.90 -2.92
C PHE A 39 -11.58 -6.57 -2.88
N VAL A 40 -12.45 -7.56 -3.14
CA VAL A 40 -13.91 -7.38 -3.09
C VAL A 40 -14.41 -6.93 -1.71
N ILE A 41 -13.86 -7.51 -0.62
CA ILE A 41 -14.24 -7.12 0.74
C ILE A 41 -13.83 -5.67 1.02
N LEU A 42 -12.58 -5.30 0.73
CA LEU A 42 -12.08 -3.93 0.94
C LEU A 42 -12.83 -2.90 0.07
N ALA A 43 -13.14 -3.27 -1.16
CA ALA A 43 -13.85 -2.45 -2.13
C ALA A 43 -15.33 -2.20 -1.77
N ARG A 44 -15.92 -3.10 -0.96
CA ARG A 44 -17.29 -2.96 -0.43
C ARG A 44 -17.36 -2.20 0.89
N MET A 45 -16.22 -1.91 1.52
CA MET A 45 -16.18 -1.09 2.72
C MET A 45 -16.53 0.37 2.40
N SER A 46 -17.10 1.08 3.38
CA SER A 46 -17.35 2.51 3.21
C SER A 46 -16.02 3.28 3.06
N TYR A 47 -16.06 4.40 2.33
CA TYR A 47 -14.89 5.26 2.12
C TYR A 47 -14.12 5.55 3.42
N ILE A 48 -14.85 5.89 4.48
CA ILE A 48 -14.29 6.21 5.81
C ILE A 48 -13.55 5.01 6.41
N ILE A 49 -14.10 3.80 6.28
CA ILE A 49 -13.47 2.58 6.82
C ILE A 49 -12.18 2.28 6.06
N ILE A 50 -12.14 2.50 4.74
CA ILE A 50 -10.92 2.31 3.94
C ILE A 50 -9.82 3.28 4.39
N VAL A 51 -10.16 4.56 4.56
CA VAL A 51 -9.22 5.59 5.05
C VAL A 51 -8.66 5.20 6.42
N LEU A 52 -9.52 4.83 7.37
CA LEU A 52 -9.09 4.42 8.71
C LEU A 52 -8.22 3.15 8.67
N SER A 53 -8.58 2.18 7.83
CA SER A 53 -7.83 0.94 7.67
C SER A 53 -6.43 1.19 7.13
N ALA A 54 -6.27 2.09 6.16
CA ALA A 54 -4.96 2.47 5.62
C ALA A 54 -4.04 3.07 6.69
N ILE A 55 -4.58 3.95 7.54
CA ILE A 55 -3.85 4.55 8.66
C ILE A 55 -3.45 3.48 9.69
N VAL A 56 -4.37 2.58 10.02
CA VAL A 56 -4.11 1.47 10.96
C VAL A 56 -3.06 0.50 10.42
N ILE A 57 -3.13 0.14 9.14
CA ILE A 57 -2.14 -0.74 8.48
C ILE A 57 -0.74 -0.10 8.54
N TRP A 58 -0.63 1.21 8.27
CA TRP A 58 0.64 1.92 8.39
C TRP A 58 1.18 1.87 9.82
N LEU A 59 0.35 2.15 10.82
CA LEU A 59 0.74 2.11 12.24
C LEU A 59 1.24 0.72 12.65
N ILE A 60 0.47 -0.32 12.34
CA ILE A 60 0.81 -1.72 12.65
C ILE A 60 2.10 -2.12 11.94
N SER A 61 2.21 -1.86 10.63
CA SER A 61 3.41 -2.24 9.85
C SER A 61 4.66 -1.59 10.41
N THR A 62 4.60 -0.29 10.71
CA THR A 62 5.74 0.44 11.27
C THR A 62 6.09 -0.04 12.68
N PHE A 63 5.09 -0.40 13.48
CA PHE A 63 5.29 -1.00 14.79
C PHE A 63 5.96 -2.38 14.71
N LEU A 64 5.57 -3.22 13.75
CA LEU A 64 6.24 -4.51 13.53
C LEU A 64 7.70 -4.33 13.08
N PHE A 65 7.99 -3.35 12.23
CA PHE A 65 9.38 -3.01 11.88
C PHE A 65 10.18 -2.58 13.11
N HIS A 66 9.58 -1.76 13.99
CA HIS A 66 10.19 -1.33 15.23
C HIS A 66 10.50 -2.50 16.17
N LEU A 67 9.53 -3.38 16.42
CA LEU A 67 9.71 -4.55 17.27
C LEU A 67 10.81 -5.46 16.73
N THR A 68 10.81 -5.72 15.43
CA THR A 68 11.83 -6.58 14.81
C THR A 68 13.22 -5.95 14.86
N ALA A 69 13.32 -4.63 14.71
CA ALA A 69 14.59 -3.92 14.88
C ALA A 69 15.11 -4.01 16.33
N ILE A 70 14.22 -3.92 17.34
CA ILE A 70 14.58 -4.13 18.75
C ILE A 70 15.06 -5.57 18.99
N LEU A 71 14.39 -6.58 18.40
CA LEU A 71 14.81 -7.98 18.51
C LEU A 71 16.23 -8.21 17.98
N PHE A 72 16.69 -7.41 17.02
CA PHE A 72 18.06 -7.42 16.53
C PHE A 72 19.00 -6.46 17.27
N ASN A 73 18.72 -6.15 18.54
CA ASN A 73 19.47 -5.26 19.41
C ASN A 73 19.55 -3.80 18.91
N GLY A 74 18.55 -3.37 18.14
CA GLY A 74 18.44 -1.98 17.70
C GLY A 74 17.95 -1.06 18.81
N TYR A 75 18.51 0.15 18.87
CA TYR A 75 18.15 1.15 19.89
C TYR A 75 17.71 2.46 19.25
N ALA A 76 16.39 2.64 19.12
CA ALA A 76 15.78 3.92 18.79
C ALA A 76 14.31 3.96 19.24
N PRO A 77 13.80 5.15 19.63
CA PRO A 77 12.41 5.28 20.04
C PRO A 77 11.47 5.21 18.82
N PHE A 78 10.36 4.50 18.98
CA PHE A 78 9.34 4.28 17.94
C PHE A 78 8.93 5.56 17.20
N LYS A 79 8.75 6.66 17.94
CA LYS A 79 8.32 7.96 17.38
C LYS A 79 9.18 8.45 16.22
N HIS A 80 10.49 8.16 16.22
CA HIS A 80 11.37 8.61 15.14
C HIS A 80 11.19 7.77 13.89
N LEU A 81 11.04 6.45 14.02
CA LEU A 81 10.74 5.58 12.89
C LEU A 81 9.38 5.93 12.28
N LEU A 82 8.36 6.09 13.14
CA LEU A 82 7.01 6.45 12.72
C LEU A 82 6.99 7.76 11.95
N TYR A 83 7.63 8.79 12.50
CA TYR A 83 7.66 10.11 11.89
C TYR A 83 8.44 10.17 10.57
N ILE A 84 9.59 9.51 10.47
CA ILE A 84 10.41 9.59 9.25
C ILE A 84 9.81 8.70 8.15
N SER A 85 9.35 7.49 8.50
CA SER A 85 8.76 6.56 7.54
C SER A 85 7.47 7.08 6.90
N SER A 86 6.71 7.95 7.58
CA SER A 86 5.50 8.55 6.99
C SER A 86 5.78 9.43 5.77
N TYR A 87 6.97 10.01 5.66
CA TYR A 87 7.34 10.78 4.47
C TYR A 87 7.53 9.89 3.24
N PHE A 88 7.98 8.65 3.44
CA PHE A 88 8.20 7.71 2.33
C PHE A 88 6.88 7.30 1.66
N TYR A 89 5.73 7.48 2.33
CA TYR A 89 4.40 7.26 1.73
C TYR A 89 4.06 8.23 0.60
N ILE A 90 4.85 9.28 0.37
CA ILE A 90 4.70 10.11 -0.83
C ILE A 90 4.84 9.28 -2.12
N ILE A 91 5.68 8.22 -2.10
CA ILE A 91 5.90 7.35 -3.26
C ILE A 91 4.63 6.57 -3.61
N PRO A 92 4.02 5.79 -2.68
CA PRO A 92 2.74 5.15 -2.96
C PRO A 92 1.61 6.15 -3.19
N ALA A 93 1.61 7.34 -2.57
CA ALA A 93 0.60 8.37 -2.86
C ALA A 93 0.63 8.84 -4.32
N ILE A 94 1.82 9.17 -4.85
CA ILE A 94 2.00 9.56 -6.26
C ILE A 94 1.58 8.40 -7.18
N SER A 95 1.95 7.17 -6.83
CA SER A 95 1.57 5.98 -7.58
C SER A 95 0.04 5.79 -7.65
N VAL A 96 -0.66 5.91 -6.53
CA VAL A 96 -2.12 5.82 -6.47
C VAL A 96 -2.76 6.95 -7.28
N PHE A 97 -2.24 8.18 -7.18
CA PHE A 97 -2.74 9.31 -7.97
C PHE A 97 -2.63 9.05 -9.48
N ILE A 98 -1.47 8.60 -9.96
CA ILE A 98 -1.27 8.21 -11.36
C ILE A 98 -2.23 7.07 -11.75
N SER A 99 -2.45 6.11 -10.86
CA SER A 99 -3.34 4.98 -11.10
C SER A 99 -4.80 5.40 -11.25
N ILE A 100 -5.30 6.31 -10.41
CA ILE A 100 -6.64 6.90 -10.55
C ILE A 100 -6.77 7.62 -11.89
N PHE A 101 -5.77 8.43 -12.25
CA PHE A 101 -5.76 9.15 -13.53
C PHE A 101 -5.82 8.19 -14.73
N LEU A 102 -5.06 7.09 -14.70
CA LEU A 102 -5.07 6.05 -15.74
C LEU A 102 -6.41 5.30 -15.82
N LEU A 103 -7.11 5.13 -14.68
CA LEU A 103 -8.44 4.53 -14.66
C LEU A 103 -9.49 5.48 -15.24
N ASN A 104 -9.42 6.77 -14.91
CA ASN A 104 -10.38 7.78 -15.36
C ASN A 104 -10.25 8.13 -16.85
N GLN A 105 -9.06 8.02 -17.46
CA GLN A 105 -8.94 8.18 -18.92
C GLN A 105 -9.61 7.06 -19.71
N LYS A 106 -9.81 5.89 -19.09
CA LYS A 106 -10.33 4.70 -19.77
C LYS A 106 -11.87 4.61 -19.77
N THR A 107 -12.57 5.59 -19.21
CA THR A 107 -14.05 5.63 -19.28
C THR A 107 -14.60 6.12 -20.62
N GLU A 108 -13.74 6.57 -21.56
CA GLU A 108 -14.11 7.00 -22.93
C GLU A 108 -13.85 5.92 -24.00
N TYR A 109 -14.18 4.64 -23.75
CA TYR A 109 -14.14 3.64 -24.83
C TYR A 109 -15.39 3.73 -25.71
N SER A 110 -15.22 4.23 -26.93
CA SER A 110 -16.24 4.16 -27.99
C SER A 110 -16.62 2.71 -28.26
N THR A 111 -17.92 2.51 -28.45
CA THR A 111 -18.67 1.24 -28.35
C THR A 111 -18.32 0.16 -29.40
N SER A 112 -17.36 0.38 -30.31
CA SER A 112 -17.05 -0.59 -31.36
C SER A 112 -15.92 -1.58 -31.02
N ASN A 113 -15.05 -1.28 -30.05
CA ASN A 113 -13.91 -2.13 -29.68
C ASN A 113 -13.88 -2.55 -28.20
N ALA A 114 -14.84 -2.11 -27.38
CA ALA A 114 -14.80 -2.26 -25.93
C ALA A 114 -14.71 -3.71 -25.46
N VAL A 115 -15.34 -4.67 -26.16
CA VAL A 115 -15.36 -6.08 -25.73
C VAL A 115 -13.98 -6.74 -25.85
N THR A 116 -13.18 -6.40 -26.87
CA THR A 116 -11.84 -6.97 -27.08
C THR A 116 -10.77 -6.26 -26.24
N THR A 117 -10.94 -4.98 -25.91
CA THR A 117 -10.09 -4.26 -24.94
C THR A 117 -10.43 -4.57 -23.48
N LEU A 118 -11.68 -4.95 -23.16
CA LEU A 118 -12.09 -5.42 -21.82
C LEU A 118 -11.66 -6.86 -21.54
N GLN A 119 -11.70 -7.75 -22.54
CA GLN A 119 -11.25 -9.15 -22.40
C GLN A 119 -9.72 -9.29 -22.26
N ASN A 120 -8.96 -8.29 -22.72
CA ASN A 120 -7.54 -8.19 -22.40
C ASN A 120 -7.38 -7.55 -21.01
N ASN A 121 -7.30 -8.40 -19.97
CA ASN A 121 -7.03 -8.14 -18.54
C ASN A 121 -5.93 -7.09 -18.19
N TYR A 122 -5.27 -6.50 -19.18
CA TYR A 122 -4.21 -5.51 -19.05
C TYR A 122 -4.69 -4.12 -18.58
N SER A 123 -5.99 -3.80 -18.71
CA SER A 123 -6.45 -2.43 -18.48
C SER A 123 -6.49 -2.03 -16.99
N LEU A 124 -6.89 -2.96 -16.11
CA LEU A 124 -6.86 -2.86 -14.65
C LEU A 124 -5.54 -3.34 -14.04
N GLY A 125 -4.86 -4.28 -14.69
CA GLY A 125 -3.61 -4.86 -14.20
C GLY A 125 -2.51 -3.81 -13.99
N LEU A 126 -2.34 -2.88 -14.93
CA LEU A 126 -1.29 -1.86 -14.85
C LEU A 126 -1.49 -0.91 -13.64
N PRO A 127 -2.66 -0.26 -13.43
CA PRO A 127 -2.91 0.54 -12.22
C PRO A 127 -2.66 -0.23 -10.92
N ILE A 128 -3.14 -1.48 -10.81
CA ILE A 128 -2.94 -2.31 -9.62
C ILE A 128 -1.45 -2.63 -9.40
N MET A 129 -0.73 -3.01 -10.47
CA MET A 129 0.71 -3.28 -10.41
C MET A 129 1.50 -2.04 -9.99
N LEU A 130 1.12 -0.86 -10.50
CA LEU A 130 1.78 0.40 -10.20
C LEU A 130 1.66 0.75 -8.71
N VAL A 131 0.45 0.62 -8.13
CA VAL A 131 0.22 0.79 -6.69
C VAL A 131 1.04 -0.23 -5.89
N ASN A 132 0.99 -1.51 -6.23
CA ASN A 132 1.69 -2.55 -5.47
C ASN A 132 3.22 -2.40 -5.51
N TYR A 133 3.80 -2.15 -6.68
CA TYR A 133 5.25 -2.02 -6.82
C TYR A 133 5.80 -0.71 -6.25
N SER A 134 4.97 0.31 -6.05
CA SER A 134 5.38 1.53 -5.36
C SER A 134 5.80 1.31 -3.90
N PHE A 135 5.39 0.19 -3.29
CA PHE A 135 5.82 -0.16 -1.95
C PHE A 135 7.25 -0.71 -1.88
N ILE A 136 7.81 -1.22 -2.98
CA ILE A 136 9.21 -1.68 -3.02
C ILE A 136 10.20 -0.57 -2.62
N PRO A 137 10.21 0.62 -3.29
CA PRO A 137 11.09 1.70 -2.88
C PRO A 137 10.77 2.23 -1.47
N TYR A 138 9.50 2.23 -1.05
CA TYR A 138 9.13 2.54 0.33
C TYR A 138 9.84 1.61 1.33
N TYR A 139 9.77 0.28 1.12
CA TYR A 139 10.40 -0.69 2.00
C TYR A 139 11.93 -0.58 1.98
N LEU A 140 12.54 -0.34 0.81
CA LEU A 140 13.98 -0.12 0.71
C LEU A 140 14.42 1.11 1.54
N LEU A 141 13.67 2.21 1.48
CA LEU A 141 13.94 3.39 2.30
C LEU A 141 13.75 3.09 3.80
N CYS A 142 12.76 2.27 4.18
CA CYS A 142 12.60 1.81 5.56
C CYS A 142 13.79 0.97 6.03
N MET A 143 14.37 0.11 5.20
CA MET A 143 15.56 -0.69 5.56
C MET A 143 16.77 0.23 5.83
N ILE A 144 17.00 1.21 4.97
CA ILE A 144 18.08 2.20 5.14
C ILE A 144 17.84 3.04 6.39
N LEU A 145 16.61 3.49 6.61
CA LEU A 145 16.21 4.23 7.80
C LEU A 145 16.47 3.42 9.07
N ILE A 146 16.06 2.16 9.11
CA ILE A 146 16.26 1.30 10.29
C ILE A 146 17.75 1.08 10.55
N HIS A 147 18.54 0.82 9.50
CA HIS A 147 19.99 0.66 9.62
C HIS A 147 20.63 1.87 10.32
N HIS A 148 20.31 3.08 9.88
CA HIS A 148 20.91 4.29 10.42
C HIS A 148 20.32 4.74 11.76
N LEU A 149 19.01 4.58 11.95
CA LEU A 149 18.28 5.04 13.12
C LEU A 149 18.50 4.10 14.32
N TYR A 150 18.39 2.78 14.11
CA TYR A 150 18.52 1.78 15.17
C TYR A 150 19.96 1.28 15.37
N LYS A 151 20.90 1.72 14.52
CA LYS A 151 22.32 1.30 14.55
C LYS A 151 22.53 -0.22 14.43
N VAL A 152 21.61 -0.91 13.78
CA VAL A 152 21.71 -2.35 13.50
C VAL A 152 22.48 -2.60 12.21
N ARG A 153 23.16 -3.75 12.08
CA ARG A 153 23.82 -4.13 10.81
C ARG A 153 22.79 -4.19 9.67
N LEU A 154 23.22 -3.87 8.45
CA LEU A 154 22.35 -3.81 7.27
C LEU A 154 21.48 -5.07 7.09
N ARG A 155 22.07 -6.26 7.24
CA ARG A 155 21.33 -7.54 7.16
C ARG A 155 20.16 -7.65 8.15
N TYR A 156 20.32 -7.11 9.36
CA TYR A 156 19.27 -7.09 10.37
C TYR A 156 18.24 -6.00 10.11
N ALA A 157 18.66 -4.87 9.54
CA ALA A 157 17.72 -3.85 9.07
C ALA A 157 16.82 -4.38 7.94
N ILE A 158 17.40 -5.14 7.00
CA ILE A 158 16.65 -5.84 5.95
C ILE A 158 15.67 -6.83 6.58
N ALA A 159 16.15 -7.69 7.47
CA ALA A 159 15.29 -8.65 8.17
C ALA A 159 14.16 -7.98 8.97
N SER A 160 14.41 -6.79 9.54
CA SER A 160 13.41 -6.02 10.30
C SER A 160 12.21 -5.59 9.46
N VAL A 161 12.38 -5.46 8.14
CA VAL A 161 11.32 -5.10 7.20
C VAL A 161 10.74 -6.35 6.55
N VAL A 162 11.60 -7.27 6.09
CA VAL A 162 11.18 -8.46 5.35
C VAL A 162 10.38 -9.44 6.21
N ILE A 163 10.79 -9.68 7.47
CA ILE A 163 10.10 -10.63 8.36
C ILE A 163 8.63 -10.22 8.56
N PRO A 164 8.30 -8.98 8.98
CA PRO A 164 6.91 -8.56 9.10
C PRO A 164 6.09 -8.67 7.81
N ILE A 165 6.66 -8.30 6.66
CA ILE A 165 5.96 -8.39 5.36
C ILE A 165 5.63 -9.84 5.03
N LEU A 166 6.61 -10.74 5.16
CA LEU A 166 6.40 -12.17 4.90
C LEU A 166 5.41 -12.79 5.89
N SER A 167 5.43 -12.38 7.17
CA SER A 167 4.46 -12.83 8.17
C SER A 167 3.04 -12.43 7.80
N VAL A 168 2.80 -11.17 7.41
CA VAL A 168 1.48 -10.71 6.96
C VAL A 168 1.01 -11.46 5.72
N TRP A 169 1.91 -11.68 4.75
CA TRP A 169 1.59 -12.46 3.56
C TRP A 169 1.26 -13.92 3.90
N ALA A 170 2.04 -14.56 4.77
CA ALA A 170 1.83 -15.94 5.19
C ALA A 170 0.48 -16.12 5.92
N ILE A 171 0.13 -15.18 6.80
CA ILE A 171 -1.17 -15.16 7.49
C ILE A 171 -2.30 -15.04 6.46
N THR A 172 -2.17 -14.10 5.51
CA THR A 172 -3.16 -13.92 4.44
C THR A 172 -3.35 -15.21 3.64
N LYS A 173 -2.27 -15.91 3.30
CA LYS A 173 -2.35 -17.20 2.59
C LYS A 173 -2.96 -18.31 3.42
N LEU A 174 -2.68 -18.35 4.72
CA LEU A 174 -3.26 -19.32 5.63
C LEU A 174 -4.79 -19.18 5.69
N PHE A 175 -5.31 -17.94 5.74
CA PHE A 175 -6.75 -17.69 5.71
C PHE A 175 -7.41 -17.97 4.35
N THR A 176 -6.66 -18.04 3.25
CA THR A 176 -7.21 -18.47 1.96
C THR A 176 -7.30 -19.99 1.80
N LEU A 177 -6.61 -20.75 2.64
CA LEU A 177 -6.61 -22.22 2.62
C LEU A 177 -7.66 -22.83 3.57
N LEU A 178 -8.18 -22.03 4.51
CA LEU A 178 -9.28 -22.36 5.43
C LEU A 178 -10.63 -22.00 4.82
#